data_AF-A0AAD5R3P4-F1
#
_entry.id   AF-A0AAD5R3P4-F1
#
_cell.length_a   1.000
_cell.length_b   1.000
_cell.length_c   1.000
_cell.angle_alpha   90.00
_cell.angle_beta   90.00
_cell.angle_gamma   90.00
#
_symmetry.space_group_name_H-M   'P 1'
#
loop_
_entity.id
_entity.type
_entity.pdbx_description
1 polymer ?
#
loop_
_entity_poly.entity_id
_entity_poly.type
_entity_poly.pdbx_seq_one_letter_code
_entity_poly.pdbx_strand_id
1 'polypeptide(L)'
;MLKDDISKDIRRERRHLEQISRRAKRSASAMEFDVENYHSYDEMVNFMRKLAKERPDLVKLLDITRSFEGRPLYGVKISATNSFKPAIFIDAGIHAREWISSAAALYIIKKLVTEYGKDRAITNSLKRFDWYIIPQVNPDGYEYSRVSNCQYSDFSHDEDCVNCSSLPNLNANRNWGHRWGEAGANRSPCSNIYAGSRPFSEPEIVGLRDLVTWQIPNLVIYISLHSYGQLLLSPWGYTHARPENYGDQRTAARFAVEAMRNATGAIYNFGTIAELMYPASGTSIDYMQDRGVPYIFGVELRPLDTYDTHAFSLPPKFIKPTGEEMLAALIALGDYATLRKKI
;
A
#
# COMPACT_ATOMS: atom_id res chain seq x y z
N MET A 1 14.57 -7.54 -26.54
CA MET A 1 13.86 -6.74 -27.57
C MET A 1 12.69 -6.07 -26.85
N LEU A 2 12.99 -5.03 -26.08
CA LEU A 2 12.00 -4.19 -25.40
C LEU A 2 11.61 -3.08 -26.38
N LYS A 3 10.32 -2.77 -26.47
CA LYS A 3 9.69 -1.70 -27.29
C LYS A 3 9.30 -2.10 -28.71
N ASP A 4 8.02 -2.44 -28.83
CA ASP A 4 7.16 -1.88 -29.90
C ASP A 4 5.73 -1.55 -29.40
N ASP A 5 5.35 -1.91 -28.15
CA ASP A 5 3.94 -1.78 -27.73
C ASP A 5 3.62 -1.14 -26.36
N ILE A 6 4.61 -0.69 -25.57
CA ILE A 6 4.34 0.01 -24.29
C ILE A 6 3.46 1.24 -24.50
N SER A 7 3.72 2.00 -25.58
CA SER A 7 2.93 3.19 -25.91
C SER A 7 1.49 2.87 -26.34
N LYS A 8 1.19 1.69 -26.91
CA LYS A 8 -0.22 1.33 -27.17
C LYS A 8 -0.88 0.80 -25.92
N ASP A 9 -0.18 0.08 -25.04
CA ASP A 9 -0.72 -0.34 -23.75
C ASP A 9 -1.12 0.86 -22.89
N ILE A 10 -0.25 1.87 -22.77
CA ILE A 10 -0.56 3.14 -22.09
C ILE A 10 -1.78 3.83 -22.71
N ARG A 11 -1.86 3.91 -24.05
CA ARG A 11 -3.03 4.52 -24.73
C ARG A 11 -4.32 3.74 -24.51
N ARG A 12 -4.25 2.42 -24.54
CA ARG A 12 -5.38 1.52 -24.28
C ARG A 12 -5.88 1.69 -22.85
N GLU A 13 -4.95 1.74 -21.90
CA GLU A 13 -5.24 1.96 -20.49
C GLU A 13 -5.89 3.34 -20.27
N ARG A 14 -5.34 4.42 -20.84
CA ARG A 14 -5.96 5.76 -20.75
C ARG A 14 -7.40 5.80 -21.28
N ARG A 15 -7.66 5.22 -22.45
CA ARG A 15 -9.03 5.14 -22.99
C ARG A 15 -9.98 4.35 -22.09
N HIS A 16 -9.48 3.28 -21.47
CA HIS A 16 -10.24 2.48 -20.52
C HIS A 16 -10.55 3.29 -19.25
N LEU A 17 -9.57 4.00 -18.70
CA LEU A 17 -9.70 4.89 -17.55
C LEU A 17 -10.74 5.99 -17.78
N GLU A 18 -10.79 6.60 -18.96
CA GLU A 18 -11.80 7.61 -19.31
C GLU A 18 -13.23 7.04 -19.29
N GLN A 19 -13.42 5.82 -19.77
CA GLN A 19 -14.73 5.15 -19.76
C GLN A 19 -15.15 4.80 -18.33
N ILE A 20 -14.23 4.31 -17.51
CA ILE A 20 -14.47 4.04 -16.09
C ILE A 20 -14.85 5.32 -15.36
N SER A 21 -14.13 6.42 -15.59
CA SER A 21 -14.42 7.68 -14.91
C SER A 21 -15.82 8.20 -15.19
N ARG A 22 -16.29 8.06 -16.43
CA ARG A 22 -17.69 8.39 -16.78
C ARG A 22 -18.70 7.53 -16.04
N ARG A 23 -18.41 6.25 -15.78
CA ARG A 23 -19.26 5.35 -14.99
C ARG A 23 -19.20 5.68 -13.50
N ALA A 24 -18.01 5.93 -12.94
CA ALA A 24 -17.82 6.31 -11.55
C ALA A 24 -18.60 7.60 -11.20
N LYS A 25 -18.58 8.60 -12.09
CA LYS A 25 -19.37 9.83 -11.94
C LYS A 25 -20.89 9.60 -11.94
N ARG A 26 -21.37 8.53 -12.56
CA ARG A 26 -22.79 8.15 -12.62
C ARG A 26 -23.22 7.25 -11.45
N SER A 27 -22.28 6.63 -10.74
CA SER A 27 -22.57 5.73 -9.64
C SER A 27 -23.20 6.50 -8.46
N ALA A 28 -24.40 6.06 -8.06
CA ALA A 28 -25.16 6.73 -7.01
C ALA A 28 -24.66 6.32 -5.61
N SER A 29 -24.24 5.05 -5.45
CA SER A 29 -23.82 4.47 -4.16
C SER A 29 -22.36 4.01 -4.18
N ALA A 30 -21.68 4.07 -3.03
CA ALA A 30 -20.37 3.46 -2.84
C ALA A 30 -20.37 1.95 -3.13
N MET A 31 -21.49 1.25 -2.95
CA MET A 31 -21.61 -0.19 -3.22
C MET A 31 -21.45 -0.53 -4.70
N GLU A 32 -21.79 0.40 -5.59
CA GLU A 32 -21.67 0.25 -7.05
C GLU A 32 -20.28 0.61 -7.58
N PHE A 33 -19.41 1.20 -6.74
CA PHE A 33 -18.07 1.60 -7.15
C PHE A 33 -17.22 0.39 -7.57
N ASP A 34 -16.64 0.44 -8.77
CA ASP A 34 -15.97 -0.69 -9.39
C ASP A 34 -14.50 -0.82 -8.93
N VAL A 35 -14.26 -1.44 -7.78
CA VAL A 35 -12.91 -1.65 -7.24
C VAL A 35 -12.04 -2.63 -8.04
N GLU A 36 -12.53 -3.20 -9.14
CA GLU A 36 -11.77 -4.10 -10.02
C GLU A 36 -11.14 -3.36 -11.20
N ASN A 37 -11.07 -2.02 -11.12
CA ASN A 37 -10.43 -1.14 -12.08
C ASN A 37 -9.57 -0.07 -11.40
N TYR A 38 -8.72 0.61 -12.18
CA TYR A 38 -7.92 1.74 -11.71
C TYR A 38 -8.72 3.04 -11.77
N HIS A 39 -8.56 3.90 -10.76
CA HIS A 39 -9.38 5.12 -10.55
C HIS A 39 -8.49 6.32 -10.28
N SER A 40 -8.96 7.54 -10.56
CA SER A 40 -8.24 8.73 -10.06
C SER A 40 -8.34 8.81 -8.54
N TYR A 41 -7.40 9.50 -7.89
CA TYR A 41 -7.42 9.76 -6.46
C TYR A 41 -8.74 10.40 -6.01
N ASP A 42 -9.28 11.35 -6.79
CA ASP A 42 -10.58 11.96 -6.51
C ASP A 42 -11.72 10.93 -6.50
N GLU A 43 -11.70 9.95 -7.40
CA GLU A 43 -12.67 8.86 -7.42
C GLU A 43 -12.51 7.95 -6.20
N MET A 44 -11.28 7.64 -5.78
CA MET A 44 -10.99 6.89 -4.56
C MET A 44 -11.52 7.62 -3.31
N VAL A 45 -11.25 8.92 -3.19
CA VAL A 45 -11.71 9.76 -2.07
C VAL A 45 -13.22 9.84 -2.04
N ASN A 46 -13.87 10.06 -3.19
CA ASN A 46 -15.32 10.09 -3.29
C ASN A 46 -15.95 8.75 -2.90
N PHE A 47 -15.35 7.63 -3.31
CA PHE A 47 -15.76 6.29 -2.87
C PHE A 47 -15.67 6.16 -1.34
N MET A 48 -14.53 6.48 -0.72
CA MET A 48 -14.35 6.37 0.74
C MET A 48 -15.31 7.29 1.51
N ARG A 49 -15.55 8.51 1.03
CA ARG A 49 -16.52 9.45 1.62
C ARG A 49 -17.95 8.92 1.58
N LYS A 50 -18.38 8.43 0.41
CA LYS A 50 -19.71 7.81 0.25
C LYS A 50 -19.83 6.57 1.13
N LEU A 51 -18.80 5.74 1.19
CA LEU A 51 -18.77 4.52 2.00
C LEU A 51 -18.92 4.82 3.50
N ALA A 52 -18.21 5.83 4.02
CA ALA A 52 -18.34 6.29 5.41
C ALA A 52 -19.73 6.86 5.71
N LYS A 53 -20.38 7.52 4.73
CA LYS A 53 -21.73 8.05 4.87
C LYS A 53 -22.80 6.95 4.84
N GLU A 54 -22.61 5.93 4.00
CA GLU A 54 -23.56 4.82 3.82
C GLU A 54 -23.43 3.76 4.91
N ARG A 55 -22.23 3.59 5.49
CA ARG A 55 -21.93 2.62 6.55
C ARG A 55 -21.24 3.27 7.76
N PRO A 56 -21.84 4.29 8.40
CA PRO A 56 -21.25 4.98 9.54
C PRO A 56 -21.15 4.09 10.78
N ASP A 57 -21.89 2.98 10.81
CA ASP A 57 -21.81 1.92 11.82
C ASP A 57 -20.48 1.16 11.80
N LEU A 58 -19.78 1.18 10.65
CA LEU A 58 -18.59 0.38 10.42
C LEU A 58 -17.38 1.20 9.96
N VAL A 59 -17.60 2.27 9.20
CA VAL A 59 -16.55 3.01 8.49
C VAL A 59 -16.47 4.46 8.97
N LYS A 60 -15.27 4.86 9.37
CA LYS A 60 -14.92 6.26 9.65
C LYS A 60 -13.87 6.73 8.66
N LEU A 61 -14.13 7.85 7.98
CA LEU A 61 -13.13 8.53 7.15
C LEU A 61 -12.06 9.17 8.04
N LEU A 62 -10.79 9.03 7.66
CA LEU A 62 -9.65 9.63 8.33
C LEU A 62 -9.09 10.75 7.46
N ASP A 63 -9.07 11.97 7.96
CA ASP A 63 -8.32 13.09 7.38
C ASP A 63 -6.94 13.11 8.04
N ILE A 64 -5.89 12.77 7.29
CA ILE A 64 -4.57 12.43 7.85
C ILE A 64 -3.65 13.65 7.81
N THR A 65 -3.47 14.22 6.63
CA THR A 65 -2.57 15.34 6.37
C THR A 65 -2.91 15.98 5.01
N ARG A 66 -2.10 16.93 4.57
CA ARG A 66 -2.10 17.45 3.21
C ARG A 66 -0.79 17.00 2.53
N SER A 67 -0.86 16.68 1.24
CA SER A 67 0.31 16.35 0.43
C SER A 67 1.18 17.57 0.15
N PHE A 68 2.32 17.37 -0.52
CA PHE A 68 3.19 18.47 -0.94
C PHE A 68 2.46 19.52 -1.80
N GLU A 69 1.64 19.10 -2.77
CA GLU A 69 0.80 20.00 -3.59
C GLU A 69 -0.51 20.42 -2.90
N GLY A 70 -0.68 20.10 -1.60
CA GLY A 70 -1.82 20.52 -0.79
C GLY A 70 -3.07 19.65 -0.93
N ARG A 71 -3.01 18.50 -1.59
CA ARG A 71 -4.15 17.57 -1.68
C ARG A 71 -4.42 16.93 -0.32
N PRO A 72 -5.69 16.80 0.10
CA PRO A 72 -6.02 16.11 1.34
C PRO A 72 -5.75 14.62 1.25
N LEU A 73 -4.93 14.10 2.17
CA LEU A 73 -4.63 12.69 2.29
C LEU A 73 -5.67 11.98 3.17
N TYR A 74 -6.47 11.11 2.56
CA TYR A 74 -7.50 10.34 3.24
C TYR A 74 -7.16 8.85 3.40
N GLY A 75 -7.71 8.27 4.47
CA GLY A 75 -7.83 6.82 4.65
C GLY A 75 -9.16 6.47 5.32
N VAL A 76 -9.33 5.20 5.68
CA VAL A 76 -10.52 4.73 6.43
C VAL A 76 -10.11 3.93 7.65
N LYS A 77 -10.87 4.09 8.74
CA LYS A 77 -10.94 3.14 9.84
C LYS A 77 -12.20 2.30 9.65
N ILE A 78 -12.05 0.97 9.63
CA ILE A 78 -13.15 0.00 9.57
C ILE A 78 -13.18 -0.78 10.88
N SER A 79 -14.29 -0.70 11.62
CA SER A 79 -14.40 -1.28 12.95
C SER A 79 -15.83 -1.72 13.28
N ALA A 80 -15.99 -2.97 13.69
CA ALA A 80 -17.30 -3.55 14.04
C ALA A 80 -17.89 -3.03 15.37
N THR A 81 -17.05 -2.54 16.28
CA THR A 81 -17.42 -2.18 17.65
C THR A 81 -16.59 -0.99 18.12
N ASN A 82 -17.15 -0.15 19.00
CA ASN A 82 -16.43 0.97 19.62
C ASN A 82 -15.52 0.54 20.79
N SER A 83 -15.26 -0.76 20.95
CA SER A 83 -14.37 -1.28 21.99
C SER A 83 -12.91 -1.06 21.60
N PHE A 84 -12.04 -0.93 22.60
CA PHE A 84 -10.60 -0.94 22.36
C PHE A 84 -10.17 -2.28 21.76
N LYS A 85 -9.58 -2.25 20.57
CA LYS A 85 -9.13 -3.43 19.82
C LYS A 85 -7.68 -3.23 19.34
N PRO A 86 -6.90 -4.31 19.17
CA PRO A 86 -5.68 -4.24 18.37
C PRO A 86 -5.98 -3.74 16.95
N ALA A 87 -4.98 -3.16 16.31
CA ALA A 87 -5.11 -2.59 14.98
C ALA A 87 -4.27 -3.32 13.93
N ILE A 88 -4.84 -3.43 12.74
CA ILE A 88 -4.16 -3.76 11.49
C ILE A 88 -4.06 -2.46 10.70
N PHE A 89 -2.84 -2.08 10.32
CA PHE A 89 -2.59 -0.91 9.49
C PHE A 89 -2.09 -1.33 8.11
N ILE A 90 -2.66 -0.74 7.08
CA ILE A 90 -2.29 -0.97 5.69
C ILE A 90 -2.09 0.38 5.01
N ASP A 91 -0.91 0.61 4.47
CA ASP A 91 -0.67 1.68 3.51
C ASP A 91 -0.37 1.12 2.12
N ALA A 92 -0.68 1.89 1.09
CA ALA A 92 -0.49 1.52 -0.30
C ALA A 92 -0.17 2.76 -1.16
N GLY A 93 0.42 2.54 -2.33
CA GLY A 93 0.67 3.60 -3.30
C GLY A 93 1.75 4.59 -2.89
N ILE A 94 2.58 4.29 -1.89
CA ILE A 94 3.70 5.16 -1.49
C ILE A 94 4.65 5.45 -2.66
N HIS A 95 4.82 4.48 -3.57
CA HIS A 95 5.36 4.73 -4.90
C HIS A 95 4.22 4.89 -5.91
N ALA A 96 4.20 6.01 -6.61
CA ALA A 96 3.11 6.47 -7.46
C ALA A 96 2.74 5.50 -8.60
N ARG A 97 3.74 4.86 -9.20
CA ARG A 97 3.58 3.97 -10.37
C ARG A 97 2.99 2.60 -10.03
N GLU A 98 2.93 2.24 -8.75
CA GLU A 98 2.53 0.90 -8.29
C GLU A 98 1.01 0.79 -8.16
N TRP A 99 0.27 1.06 -9.23
CA TRP A 99 -1.18 1.25 -9.21
C TRP A 99 -1.97 0.07 -8.63
N ILE A 100 -1.45 -1.15 -8.80
CA ILE A 100 -2.04 -2.37 -8.26
C ILE A 100 -2.13 -2.33 -6.72
N SER A 101 -1.19 -1.67 -6.03
CA SER A 101 -1.20 -1.52 -4.57
C SER A 101 -2.43 -0.74 -4.12
N SER A 102 -2.69 0.42 -4.72
CA SER A 102 -3.87 1.24 -4.41
C SER A 102 -5.17 0.54 -4.78
N ALA A 103 -5.22 -0.13 -5.94
CA ALA A 103 -6.39 -0.88 -6.35
C ALA A 103 -6.70 -2.06 -5.40
N ALA A 104 -5.68 -2.81 -4.97
CA ALA A 104 -5.83 -3.89 -4.01
C ALA A 104 -6.32 -3.38 -2.64
N ALA A 105 -5.80 -2.24 -2.17
CA ALA A 105 -6.27 -1.62 -0.92
C ALA A 105 -7.75 -1.21 -1.00
N LEU A 106 -8.20 -0.62 -2.11
CA LEU A 106 -9.61 -0.30 -2.33
C LEU A 106 -10.49 -1.55 -2.40
N TYR A 107 -10.01 -2.60 -3.06
CA TYR A 107 -10.69 -3.89 -3.08
C TYR A 107 -10.89 -4.42 -1.66
N ILE A 108 -9.84 -4.42 -0.84
CA ILE A 108 -9.89 -4.86 0.56
C ILE A 108 -10.90 -4.01 1.34
N ILE A 109 -10.86 -2.67 1.22
CA ILE A 109 -11.81 -1.76 1.88
C ILE A 109 -13.25 -2.15 1.54
N LYS A 110 -13.57 -2.30 0.25
CA LYS A 110 -14.93 -2.65 -0.18
C LYS A 110 -15.31 -4.02 0.36
N LYS A 111 -14.44 -5.02 0.23
CA LYS A 111 -14.71 -6.41 0.63
C LYS A 111 -14.98 -6.53 2.13
N LEU A 112 -14.17 -5.86 2.97
CA LEU A 112 -14.39 -5.82 4.42
C LEU A 112 -15.78 -5.28 4.77
N VAL A 113 -16.22 -4.22 4.10
CA VAL A 113 -17.51 -3.56 4.40
C VAL A 113 -18.70 -4.35 3.86
N THR A 114 -18.61 -4.88 2.64
CA THR A 114 -19.73 -5.56 1.97
C THR A 114 -19.97 -6.98 2.48
N GLU A 115 -18.93 -7.62 3.01
CA GLU A 115 -18.99 -8.99 3.53
C GLU A 115 -19.10 -9.07 5.05
N TYR A 116 -19.00 -7.96 5.77
CA TYR A 116 -19.26 -7.93 7.20
C TYR A 116 -20.70 -8.40 7.50
N GLY A 117 -20.83 -9.42 8.34
CA GLY A 117 -22.09 -10.09 8.64
C GLY A 117 -22.48 -11.23 7.68
N LYS A 118 -21.72 -11.43 6.58
CA LYS A 118 -21.95 -12.50 5.60
C LYS A 118 -20.82 -13.51 5.59
N ASP A 119 -19.58 -13.05 5.41
CA ASP A 119 -18.40 -13.88 5.46
C ASP A 119 -17.92 -14.03 6.90
N ARG A 120 -17.78 -15.28 7.36
CA ARG A 120 -17.43 -15.59 8.75
C ARG A 120 -16.00 -15.14 9.10
N ALA A 121 -15.05 -15.26 8.17
CA ALA A 121 -13.65 -14.90 8.42
C ALA A 121 -13.49 -13.38 8.55
N ILE A 122 -14.06 -12.63 7.62
CA ILE A 122 -14.07 -11.15 7.63
C ILE A 122 -14.81 -10.63 8.88
N THR A 123 -15.98 -11.19 9.17
CA THR A 123 -16.79 -10.77 10.34
C THR A 123 -16.03 -10.99 11.65
N ASN A 124 -15.38 -12.15 11.79
CA ASN A 124 -14.59 -12.46 12.97
C ASN A 124 -13.34 -11.58 13.08
N SER A 125 -12.70 -11.28 11.94
CA SER A 125 -11.55 -10.38 11.91
C SER A 125 -11.93 -8.96 12.33
N LEU A 126 -13.01 -8.39 11.79
CA LEU A 126 -13.48 -7.04 12.17
C LEU A 126 -13.97 -6.93 13.62
N LYS A 127 -14.44 -8.05 14.21
CA LYS A 127 -14.75 -8.13 15.64
C LYS A 127 -13.50 -8.13 16.52
N ARG A 128 -12.37 -8.66 16.03
CA ARG A 128 -11.11 -8.71 16.77
C ARG A 128 -10.24 -7.48 16.57
N PHE A 129 -10.25 -6.90 15.38
CA PHE A 129 -9.32 -5.85 14.96
C PHE A 129 -10.01 -4.57 14.52
N ASP A 130 -9.34 -3.45 14.72
CA ASP A 130 -9.58 -2.22 13.96
C ASP A 130 -8.70 -2.22 12.71
N TRP A 131 -9.28 -1.97 11.55
CA TRP A 131 -8.54 -1.89 10.30
C TRP A 131 -8.38 -0.44 9.89
N TYR A 132 -7.14 0.01 9.74
CA TYR A 132 -6.78 1.32 9.24
C TYR A 132 -6.15 1.15 7.86
N ILE A 133 -6.77 1.71 6.83
CA ILE A 133 -6.33 1.51 5.44
C ILE A 133 -6.19 2.86 4.75
N ILE A 134 -4.98 3.14 4.26
CA ILE A 134 -4.64 4.32 3.47
C ILE A 134 -4.35 3.83 2.06
N PRO A 135 -5.32 3.90 1.14
CA PRO A 135 -5.20 3.25 -0.17
C PRO A 135 -4.23 3.98 -1.12
N GLN A 136 -3.87 5.23 -0.82
CA GLN A 136 -2.93 5.99 -1.64
C GLN A 136 -2.22 7.02 -0.77
N VAL A 137 -0.97 6.74 -0.42
CA VAL A 137 -0.09 7.60 0.41
C VAL A 137 0.49 8.78 -0.38
N ASN A 138 0.76 8.60 -1.67
CA ASN A 138 1.34 9.59 -2.56
C ASN A 138 0.30 10.04 -3.63
N PRO A 139 -0.68 10.88 -3.26
CA PRO A 139 -1.73 11.31 -4.20
C PRO A 139 -1.19 12.18 -5.34
N ASP A 140 -0.14 12.98 -5.09
CA ASP A 140 0.41 13.90 -6.08
C ASP A 140 1.16 13.14 -7.17
N GLY A 141 2.08 12.26 -6.77
CA GLY A 141 2.77 11.35 -7.68
C GLY A 141 1.81 10.42 -8.41
N TYR A 142 0.77 9.91 -7.73
CA TYR A 142 -0.22 9.04 -8.35
C TYR A 142 -0.96 9.73 -9.51
N GLU A 143 -1.51 10.93 -9.27
CA GLU A 143 -2.16 11.70 -10.35
C GLU A 143 -1.18 12.04 -11.47
N TYR A 144 0.04 12.41 -11.12
CA TYR A 144 1.09 12.66 -12.10
C TYR A 144 1.37 11.45 -13.00
N SER A 145 1.49 10.25 -12.42
CA SER A 145 1.75 9.02 -13.16
C SER A 145 0.61 8.64 -14.12
N ARG A 146 -0.63 9.07 -13.84
CA ARG A 146 -1.80 8.79 -14.67
C ARG A 146 -1.87 9.67 -15.92
N VAL A 147 -1.42 10.92 -15.81
CA VAL A 147 -1.54 11.92 -16.89
C VAL A 147 -0.25 12.06 -17.71
N SER A 148 0.91 11.81 -17.11
CA SER A 148 2.21 11.89 -17.78
C SER A 148 2.54 10.58 -18.52
N ASN A 149 3.45 10.64 -19.50
CA ASN A 149 4.01 9.44 -20.14
C ASN A 149 5.20 8.89 -19.34
N CYS A 150 5.52 9.49 -18.20
CA CYS A 150 6.67 9.19 -17.38
C CYS A 150 6.32 8.09 -16.39
N GLN A 151 6.72 6.85 -16.69
CA GLN A 151 6.59 5.72 -15.76
C GLN A 151 7.55 5.80 -14.56
N TYR A 152 8.35 6.88 -14.48
CA TYR A 152 9.38 7.06 -13.47
C TYR A 152 9.20 8.37 -12.71
N SER A 153 9.14 8.19 -11.39
CA SER A 153 9.49 9.10 -10.30
C SER A 153 8.33 9.77 -9.57
N ASP A 154 8.46 9.69 -8.25
CA ASP A 154 7.40 9.82 -7.26
C ASP A 154 6.92 11.25 -7.03
N PHE A 155 7.59 12.28 -7.55
CA PHE A 155 7.12 13.67 -7.55
C PHE A 155 7.87 14.50 -8.63
N SER A 156 7.22 14.89 -9.73
CA SER A 156 7.33 16.24 -10.39
C SER A 156 6.97 16.25 -11.87
N HIS A 157 6.49 17.42 -12.33
CA HIS A 157 5.88 17.69 -13.63
C HIS A 157 6.89 17.97 -14.76
N ASP A 158 6.71 17.24 -15.87
CA ASP A 158 7.36 17.21 -17.19
C ASP A 158 7.96 18.53 -17.72
N GLU A 159 8.98 18.52 -18.58
CA GLU A 159 8.77 18.28 -20.04
C GLU A 159 9.65 17.21 -20.74
N ASP A 160 10.52 16.46 -20.03
CA ASP A 160 11.18 15.24 -20.59
C ASP A 160 11.52 14.19 -19.49
N CYS A 161 10.59 13.98 -18.56
CA CYS A 161 10.59 13.00 -17.45
C CYS A 161 11.65 13.07 -16.34
N VAL A 162 12.74 13.85 -16.45
CA VAL A 162 13.63 14.17 -15.31
C VAL A 162 14.18 15.59 -15.50
N ASN A 163 13.36 16.61 -15.23
CA ASN A 163 13.91 17.95 -15.04
C ASN A 163 14.21 18.15 -13.55
N CYS A 164 15.43 17.79 -13.13
CA CYS A 164 15.91 17.98 -11.75
C CYS A 164 16.00 19.46 -11.31
N SER A 165 15.65 20.38 -12.21
CA SER A 165 15.80 21.83 -12.03
C SER A 165 14.71 22.46 -11.14
N SER A 166 13.57 21.79 -10.94
CA SER A 166 12.40 22.38 -10.27
C SER A 166 11.96 21.66 -8.99
N LEU A 167 12.03 20.33 -8.90
CA LEU A 167 11.66 19.57 -7.69
C LEU A 167 12.45 18.24 -7.55
N PRO A 168 12.74 17.76 -6.32
CA PRO A 168 13.43 16.48 -6.09
C PRO A 168 12.57 15.24 -6.39
N ASN A 169 13.18 14.22 -6.99
CA ASN A 169 12.59 12.88 -7.17
C ASN A 169 12.71 12.05 -5.89
N LEU A 170 12.00 12.44 -4.85
CA LEU A 170 12.10 11.81 -3.54
C LEU A 170 11.46 10.42 -3.50
N ASN A 171 12.17 9.47 -2.90
CA ASN A 171 11.63 8.16 -2.57
C ASN A 171 11.03 8.19 -1.16
N ALA A 172 9.71 8.15 -1.08
CA ALA A 172 8.97 8.25 0.18
C ALA A 172 9.24 7.05 1.12
N ASN A 173 9.62 5.89 0.57
CA ASN A 173 10.08 4.72 1.32
C ASN A 173 11.61 4.73 1.59
N ARG A 174 12.24 5.90 1.54
CA ARG A 174 13.57 6.21 2.08
C ARG A 174 13.54 7.34 3.11
N ASN A 175 12.36 7.93 3.37
CA ASN A 175 12.23 9.13 4.19
C ASN A 175 11.91 8.86 5.67
N TRP A 176 11.85 7.59 6.09
CA TRP A 176 11.51 7.24 7.47
C TRP A 176 12.72 7.35 8.41
N GLY A 177 12.46 7.73 9.66
CA GLY A 177 13.48 8.12 10.63
C GLY A 177 14.31 7.01 11.28
N HIS A 178 14.29 5.78 10.75
CA HIS A 178 15.13 4.69 11.24
C HIS A 178 16.30 4.44 10.27
N ARG A 179 17.53 4.54 10.78
CA ARG A 179 18.77 4.33 10.01
C ARG A 179 18.83 5.15 8.71
N TRP A 180 18.22 6.32 8.72
CA TRP A 180 17.96 7.13 7.54
C TRP A 180 19.24 7.49 6.77
N GLY A 181 19.31 7.12 5.49
CA GLY A 181 20.44 7.44 4.61
C GLY A 181 21.70 6.61 4.84
N GLU A 182 21.63 5.51 5.61
CA GLU A 182 22.79 4.64 5.89
C GLU A 182 23.05 3.61 4.77
N ALA A 183 22.02 3.14 4.05
CA ALA A 183 22.14 2.14 2.99
C ALA A 183 21.08 2.33 1.88
N GLY A 184 21.42 2.01 0.63
CA GLY A 184 20.46 2.00 -0.49
C GLY A 184 19.70 3.31 -0.72
N ALA A 185 20.34 4.44 -0.39
CA ALA A 185 19.79 5.78 -0.45
C ALA A 185 20.80 6.73 -1.09
N ASN A 186 20.32 7.75 -1.79
CA ASN A 186 21.14 8.79 -2.41
C ASN A 186 20.77 10.16 -1.81
N ARG A 187 21.74 11.07 -1.73
CA ARG A 187 21.53 12.46 -1.30
C ARG A 187 21.28 13.43 -2.45
N SER A 188 21.45 12.98 -3.69
CA SER A 188 21.16 13.76 -4.88
C SER A 188 19.65 13.83 -5.10
N PRO A 189 19.05 15.05 -5.16
CA PRO A 189 17.64 15.26 -5.49
C PRO A 189 17.19 14.64 -6.81
N CYS A 190 18.12 14.39 -7.75
CA CYS A 190 17.81 13.81 -9.05
C CYS A 190 17.72 12.27 -9.03
N SER A 191 18.14 11.64 -7.93
CA SER A 191 18.15 10.18 -7.83
C SER A 191 16.76 9.65 -7.50
N ASN A 192 16.34 8.57 -8.16
CA ASN A 192 15.12 7.82 -7.85
C ASN A 192 15.11 7.15 -6.46
N ILE A 193 16.23 7.17 -5.74
CA ILE A 193 16.37 6.72 -4.35
C ILE A 193 16.79 7.88 -3.43
N TYR A 194 16.45 9.11 -3.82
CA TYR A 194 16.69 10.29 -2.99
C TYR A 194 15.90 10.18 -1.68
N ALA A 195 16.60 10.22 -0.54
CA ALA A 195 15.98 10.00 0.77
C ALA A 195 15.32 11.24 1.39
N GLY A 196 15.44 12.41 0.75
CA GLY A 196 15.00 13.69 1.27
C GLY A 196 16.11 14.50 1.94
N SER A 197 15.75 15.71 2.37
CA SER A 197 16.69 16.65 3.00
C SER A 197 16.97 16.29 4.47
N ARG A 198 16.03 15.59 5.11
CA ARG A 198 16.09 15.05 6.48
C ARG A 198 15.06 13.93 6.62
N PRO A 199 15.16 13.04 7.63
CA PRO A 199 14.08 12.09 7.90
C PRO A 199 12.77 12.86 8.19
N PHE A 200 11.66 12.32 7.70
CA PHE A 200 10.34 12.95 7.79
C PHE A 200 10.33 14.37 7.21
N SER A 201 10.94 14.55 6.03
CA SER A 201 10.82 15.80 5.26
C SER A 201 9.47 15.91 4.56
N GLU A 202 8.86 14.78 4.21
CA GLU A 202 7.63 14.77 3.41
C GLU A 202 6.38 14.87 4.27
N PRO A 203 5.43 15.74 3.94
CA PRO A 203 4.22 15.93 4.74
C PRO A 203 3.34 14.67 4.79
N GLU A 204 3.36 13.83 3.75
CA GLU A 204 2.68 12.54 3.70
C GLU A 204 3.25 11.59 4.75
N ILE A 205 4.58 11.44 4.80
CA ILE A 205 5.26 10.53 5.73
C ILE A 205 5.19 11.05 7.18
N VAL A 206 5.24 12.37 7.37
CA VAL A 206 4.93 13.01 8.66
C VAL A 206 3.51 12.66 9.12
N GLY A 207 2.52 12.76 8.23
CA GLY A 207 1.13 12.43 8.54
C GLY A 207 0.93 10.97 8.91
N LEU A 208 1.54 10.04 8.16
CA LEU A 208 1.48 8.61 8.48
C LEU A 208 2.15 8.31 9.82
N ARG A 209 3.35 8.86 10.07
CA ARG A 209 4.06 8.73 11.35
C ARG A 209 3.17 9.18 12.50
N ASP A 210 2.53 10.33 12.39
CA ASP A 210 1.71 10.89 13.46
C ASP A 210 0.42 10.09 13.68
N LEU A 211 -0.20 9.61 12.61
CA LEU A 211 -1.35 8.69 12.68
C LEU A 211 -0.98 7.42 13.44
N VAL A 212 0.06 6.70 13.03
CA VAL A 212 0.44 5.42 13.67
C VAL A 212 0.99 5.61 15.08
N THR A 213 1.59 6.77 15.37
CA THR A 213 2.18 7.04 16.69
C THR A 213 1.13 7.47 17.71
N TRP A 214 0.19 8.33 17.32
CA TRP A 214 -0.68 9.03 18.26
C TRP A 214 -2.15 8.61 18.20
N GLN A 215 -2.61 8.07 17.07
CA GLN A 215 -4.03 7.75 16.88
C GLN A 215 -4.30 6.24 16.83
N ILE A 216 -3.26 5.41 16.75
CA ILE A 216 -3.37 3.94 16.71
C ILE A 216 -2.62 3.34 17.91
N PRO A 217 -3.24 3.26 19.10
CA PRO A 217 -2.55 2.93 20.34
C PRO A 217 -2.08 1.48 20.47
N ASN A 218 -2.72 0.53 19.77
CA ASN A 218 -2.37 -0.90 19.83
C ASN A 218 -2.18 -1.50 18.44
N LEU A 219 -1.20 -0.98 17.70
CA LEU A 219 -0.86 -1.48 16.37
C LEU A 219 -0.09 -2.80 16.47
N VAL A 220 -0.68 -3.88 15.96
CA VAL A 220 -0.08 -5.23 16.05
C VAL A 220 0.40 -5.77 14.71
N ILE A 221 -0.22 -5.35 13.60
CA ILE A 221 0.15 -5.74 12.24
C ILE A 221 0.27 -4.48 11.38
N TYR A 222 1.42 -4.29 10.75
CA TYR A 222 1.68 -3.20 9.80
C TYR A 222 2.05 -3.77 8.42
N ILE A 223 1.38 -3.30 7.38
CA ILE A 223 1.54 -3.77 6.00
C ILE A 223 1.72 -2.59 5.06
N SER A 224 2.84 -2.57 4.35
CA SER A 224 3.15 -1.59 3.30
C SER A 224 3.01 -2.28 1.95
N LEU A 225 1.97 -1.96 1.18
CA LEU A 225 1.70 -2.57 -0.12
C LEU A 225 2.47 -1.85 -1.23
N HIS A 226 3.29 -2.62 -1.93
CA HIS A 226 4.10 -2.24 -3.07
C HIS A 226 3.81 -3.15 -4.27
N SER A 227 4.48 -2.89 -5.39
CA SER A 227 4.62 -3.87 -6.47
C SER A 227 5.92 -3.61 -7.22
N TYR A 228 6.57 -4.60 -7.84
CA TYR A 228 6.12 -5.97 -8.07
C TYR A 228 7.20 -6.98 -7.75
N GLY A 229 6.82 -8.26 -7.66
CA GLY A 229 7.77 -9.37 -7.47
C GLY A 229 7.19 -10.58 -6.74
N GLN A 230 5.97 -10.47 -6.19
CA GLN A 230 5.38 -11.47 -5.30
C GLN A 230 6.31 -11.81 -4.12
N LEU A 231 6.71 -10.78 -3.38
CA LEU A 231 7.57 -10.91 -2.19
C LEU A 231 6.81 -10.46 -0.95
N LEU A 232 6.95 -11.21 0.14
CA LEU A 232 6.54 -10.83 1.48
C LEU A 232 7.80 -10.52 2.28
N LEU A 233 8.14 -9.24 2.35
CA LEU A 233 9.39 -8.74 2.92
C LEU A 233 9.22 -8.43 4.40
N SER A 234 10.24 -8.71 5.19
CA SER A 234 10.35 -8.32 6.59
C SER A 234 11.56 -7.41 6.82
N PRO A 235 11.60 -6.70 7.96
CA PRO A 235 12.81 -6.04 8.43
C PRO A 235 13.95 -7.04 8.66
N TRP A 236 15.22 -6.65 8.57
CA TRP A 236 15.69 -5.30 8.26
C TRP A 236 15.93 -5.10 6.76
N GLY A 237 15.79 -3.87 6.30
CA GLY A 237 16.26 -3.42 4.99
C GLY A 237 17.65 -2.83 5.04
N TYR A 238 18.00 -2.06 6.08
CA TYR A 238 19.29 -1.36 6.09
C TYR A 238 20.51 -2.28 6.25
N THR A 239 20.32 -3.54 6.68
CA THR A 239 21.38 -4.50 6.99
C THR A 239 20.92 -5.93 6.73
N HIS A 240 21.87 -6.86 6.53
CA HIS A 240 21.60 -8.30 6.43
C HIS A 240 21.38 -8.97 7.79
N ALA A 241 21.56 -8.25 8.90
CA ALA A 241 21.16 -8.75 10.21
C ALA A 241 19.64 -8.94 10.27
N ARG A 242 19.16 -9.87 11.10
CA ARG A 242 17.74 -10.13 11.31
C ARG A 242 17.28 -9.53 12.64
N PRO A 243 16.02 -9.05 12.74
CA PRO A 243 15.48 -8.59 14.01
C PRO A 243 15.28 -9.76 14.99
N GLU A 244 15.22 -9.44 16.29
CA GLU A 244 15.09 -10.44 17.36
C GLU A 244 13.84 -11.34 17.20
N ASN A 245 12.70 -10.75 16.78
CA ASN A 245 11.44 -11.46 16.56
C ASN A 245 11.30 -12.07 15.15
N TYR A 246 12.37 -12.13 14.34
CA TYR A 246 12.31 -12.66 12.96
C TYR A 246 11.73 -14.08 12.88
N GLY A 247 12.04 -14.96 13.85
CA GLY A 247 11.51 -16.32 13.88
C GLY A 247 9.98 -16.39 14.01
N ASP A 248 9.40 -15.49 14.80
CA ASP A 248 7.94 -15.36 14.97
C ASP A 248 7.30 -14.76 13.70
N GLN A 249 7.92 -13.72 13.13
CA GLN A 249 7.48 -13.12 11.86
C GLN A 249 7.53 -14.12 10.70
N ARG A 250 8.59 -14.92 10.59
CA ARG A 250 8.72 -15.98 9.58
C ARG A 250 7.61 -17.02 9.70
N THR A 251 7.22 -17.36 10.92
CA THR A 251 6.14 -18.32 11.16
C THR A 251 4.79 -17.72 10.75
N ALA A 252 4.52 -16.47 11.13
CA ALA A 252 3.32 -15.73 10.70
C ALA A 252 3.25 -15.62 9.18
N ALA A 253 4.36 -15.24 8.55
CA ALA A 253 4.50 -15.14 7.10
C ALA A 253 4.20 -16.45 6.39
N ARG A 254 4.63 -17.60 6.94
CA ARG A 254 4.31 -18.92 6.38
C ARG A 254 2.80 -19.15 6.27
N PHE A 255 2.04 -18.80 7.30
CA PHE A 255 0.57 -18.89 7.26
C PHE A 255 -0.03 -17.90 6.25
N ALA A 256 0.53 -16.69 6.15
CA ALA A 256 0.07 -15.69 5.19
C ALA A 256 0.29 -16.14 3.73
N VAL A 257 1.48 -16.61 3.37
CA VAL A 257 1.78 -17.08 2.00
C VAL A 257 1.01 -18.35 1.64
N GLU A 258 0.75 -19.22 2.62
CA GLU A 258 -0.12 -20.39 2.42
C GLU A 258 -1.57 -19.95 2.15
N ALA A 259 -2.08 -18.96 2.88
CA ALA A 259 -3.40 -18.39 2.63
C ALA A 259 -3.51 -17.71 1.26
N MET A 260 -2.50 -16.95 0.82
CA MET A 260 -2.43 -16.38 -0.53
C MET A 260 -2.49 -17.48 -1.60
N ARG A 261 -1.68 -18.52 -1.45
CA ARG A 261 -1.63 -19.65 -2.39
C ARG A 261 -2.96 -20.38 -2.47
N ASN A 262 -3.64 -20.59 -1.34
CA ASN A 262 -4.94 -21.25 -1.31
C ASN A 262 -6.05 -20.39 -1.95
N ALA A 263 -5.95 -19.06 -1.85
CA ALA A 263 -6.94 -18.16 -2.42
C ALA A 263 -6.88 -18.10 -3.96
N THR A 264 -5.69 -18.00 -4.54
CA THR A 264 -5.54 -17.67 -5.97
C THR A 264 -4.46 -18.46 -6.70
N GLY A 265 -3.73 -19.34 -6.01
CA GLY A 265 -2.58 -20.05 -6.53
C GLY A 265 -1.29 -19.22 -6.61
N ALA A 266 -1.30 -17.96 -6.18
CA ALA A 266 -0.10 -17.13 -6.19
C ALA A 266 0.97 -17.66 -5.23
N ILE A 267 2.24 -17.50 -5.62
CA ILE A 267 3.40 -17.95 -4.84
C ILE A 267 4.18 -16.71 -4.45
N TYR A 268 4.25 -16.46 -3.14
CA TYR A 268 5.04 -15.36 -2.58
C TYR A 268 6.24 -15.91 -1.82
N ASN A 269 7.41 -15.31 -2.03
CA ASN A 269 8.62 -15.64 -1.28
C ASN A 269 8.72 -14.75 -0.03
N PHE A 270 9.16 -15.32 1.09
CA PHE A 270 9.35 -14.60 2.35
C PHE A 270 10.84 -14.49 2.72
N GLY A 271 11.25 -13.32 3.18
CA GLY A 271 12.60 -13.04 3.68
C GLY A 271 12.74 -11.59 4.12
N THR A 272 13.93 -11.20 4.56
CA THR A 272 14.18 -9.78 4.84
C THR A 272 14.32 -8.97 3.54
N ILE A 273 14.10 -7.65 3.59
CA ILE A 273 14.35 -6.77 2.43
C ILE A 273 15.78 -6.96 1.92
N ALA A 274 16.79 -6.92 2.80
CA ALA A 274 18.19 -7.01 2.40
C ALA A 274 18.56 -8.39 1.79
N GLU A 275 17.88 -9.47 2.19
CA GLU A 275 18.10 -10.82 1.64
C GLU A 275 17.46 -11.04 0.27
N LEU A 276 16.22 -10.57 0.09
CA LEU A 276 15.45 -10.83 -1.14
C LEU A 276 15.59 -9.76 -2.20
N MET A 277 16.05 -8.57 -1.82
CA MET A 277 16.23 -7.44 -2.74
C MET A 277 17.66 -6.91 -2.61
N TYR A 278 17.82 -5.79 -1.91
CA TYR A 278 19.08 -5.09 -1.70
C TYR A 278 18.97 -4.27 -0.42
N PRO A 279 20.12 -3.95 0.24
CA PRO A 279 20.09 -3.11 1.42
C PRO A 279 19.46 -1.74 1.14
N ALA A 280 18.45 -1.37 1.93
CA ALA A 280 17.66 -0.16 1.79
C ALA A 280 17.31 0.40 3.18
N SER A 281 17.67 1.66 3.43
CA SER A 281 17.47 2.32 4.72
C SER A 281 16.38 3.38 4.67
N GLY A 282 15.86 3.78 5.83
CA GLY A 282 14.76 4.75 5.92
C GLY A 282 13.44 4.23 5.36
N THR A 283 13.21 2.92 5.42
CA THR A 283 11.96 2.28 4.98
C THR A 283 10.89 2.35 6.07
N SER A 284 9.62 2.28 5.66
CA SER A 284 8.48 2.24 6.57
C SER A 284 8.57 1.04 7.52
N ILE A 285 8.86 -0.14 6.99
CA ILE A 285 8.83 -1.38 7.78
C ILE A 285 9.99 -1.48 8.79
N ASP A 286 11.17 -0.93 8.46
CA ASP A 286 12.27 -0.83 9.43
C ASP A 286 11.91 0.13 10.57
N TYR A 287 11.29 1.27 10.26
CA TYR A 287 10.81 2.19 11.29
C TYR A 287 9.75 1.56 12.20
N MET A 288 8.82 0.78 11.65
CA MET A 288 7.78 0.10 12.44
C MET A 288 8.33 -1.04 13.29
N GLN A 289 9.40 -1.72 12.83
CA GLN A 289 10.13 -2.70 13.62
C GLN A 289 10.82 -2.07 14.82
N ASP A 290 11.51 -0.94 14.63
CA ASP A 290 12.18 -0.19 15.69
C ASP A 290 11.18 0.32 16.75
N ARG A 291 9.98 0.67 16.31
CA ARG A 291 8.83 1.03 17.17
C ARG A 291 8.24 -0.14 17.95
N GLY A 292 8.67 -1.37 17.70
CA GLY A 292 8.23 -2.56 18.42
C GLY A 292 6.88 -3.11 17.94
N VAL A 293 6.43 -2.79 16.73
CA VAL A 293 5.27 -3.48 16.15
C VAL A 293 5.61 -4.99 16.02
N PRO A 294 4.72 -5.91 16.40
CA PRO A 294 5.04 -7.35 16.38
C PRO A 294 5.22 -7.94 14.98
N TYR A 295 4.29 -7.63 14.07
CA TYR A 295 4.23 -8.22 12.73
C TYR A 295 4.25 -7.11 11.68
N ILE A 296 5.37 -7.00 10.95
CA ILE A 296 5.56 -5.96 9.94
C ILE A 296 5.97 -6.62 8.64
N PHE A 297 5.26 -6.29 7.56
CA PHE A 297 5.64 -6.76 6.24
C PHE A 297 5.50 -5.69 5.15
N GLY A 298 6.50 -5.62 4.28
CA GLY A 298 6.38 -4.98 2.97
C GLY A 298 5.92 -6.03 1.97
N VAL A 299 5.01 -5.71 1.07
CA VAL A 299 4.50 -6.68 0.10
C VAL A 299 4.76 -6.18 -1.29
N GLU A 300 5.63 -6.85 -2.04
CA GLU A 300 5.72 -6.64 -3.48
C GLU A 300 4.65 -7.50 -4.14
N LEU A 301 3.53 -6.90 -4.54
CA LEU A 301 2.38 -7.59 -5.12
C LEU A 301 2.71 -8.16 -6.52
N ARG A 302 1.68 -8.69 -7.18
CA ARG A 302 1.74 -9.10 -8.59
C ARG A 302 2.24 -7.97 -9.50
N PRO A 303 2.83 -8.31 -10.66
CA PRO A 303 3.14 -9.66 -11.13
C PRO A 303 4.44 -10.23 -10.51
N LEU A 304 4.81 -11.46 -10.91
CA LEU A 304 6.15 -11.99 -10.68
C LEU A 304 7.19 -11.14 -11.41
N ASP A 305 8.40 -11.04 -10.85
CA ASP A 305 9.54 -10.43 -11.55
C ASP A 305 10.18 -11.44 -12.51
N THR A 306 9.49 -11.66 -13.64
CA THR A 306 9.98 -12.49 -14.75
C THR A 306 9.86 -11.74 -16.08
N TYR A 307 10.63 -12.18 -17.08
CA TYR A 307 10.54 -11.65 -18.45
C TYR A 307 9.09 -11.71 -18.96
N ASP A 308 8.62 -10.65 -19.62
CA ASP A 308 7.28 -10.51 -20.22
C ASP A 308 6.09 -10.42 -19.24
N THR A 309 6.35 -9.97 -18.01
CA THR A 309 5.28 -9.58 -17.10
C THR A 309 4.98 -8.09 -17.30
N HIS A 310 3.70 -7.71 -17.25
CA HIS A 310 3.24 -6.34 -17.40
C HIS A 310 3.87 -5.31 -16.42
N ALA A 311 4.77 -5.75 -15.52
CA ALA A 311 5.45 -4.95 -14.51
C ALA A 311 4.45 -4.06 -13.76
N PHE A 312 4.64 -2.74 -13.78
CA PHE A 312 3.76 -1.76 -13.16
C PHE A 312 2.44 -1.54 -13.93
N SER A 313 2.39 -1.83 -15.23
CA SER A 313 1.21 -1.66 -16.11
C SER A 313 0.31 -2.89 -16.11
N LEU A 314 0.03 -3.43 -14.91
CA LEU A 314 -0.69 -4.69 -14.75
C LEU A 314 -2.17 -4.54 -15.14
N PRO A 315 -2.74 -5.38 -16.03
CA PRO A 315 -4.13 -5.23 -16.47
C PRO A 315 -5.16 -5.33 -15.33
N PRO A 316 -6.29 -4.59 -15.39
CA PRO A 316 -7.30 -4.57 -14.33
C PRO A 316 -7.84 -5.95 -13.89
N LYS A 317 -7.86 -6.94 -14.79
CA LYS A 317 -8.25 -8.33 -14.46
C LYS A 317 -7.45 -8.96 -13.31
N PHE A 318 -6.28 -8.42 -12.98
CA PHE A 318 -5.45 -8.89 -11.87
C PHE A 318 -5.76 -8.19 -10.54
N ILE A 319 -6.56 -7.12 -10.51
CA ILE A 319 -6.89 -6.39 -9.28
C ILE A 319 -7.63 -7.29 -8.30
N LYS A 320 -8.70 -7.94 -8.76
CA LYS A 320 -9.49 -8.87 -7.93
C LYS A 320 -8.65 -10.01 -7.32
N PRO A 321 -7.92 -10.84 -8.09
CA PRO A 321 -7.12 -11.90 -7.48
C PRO A 321 -6.02 -11.35 -6.55
N THR A 322 -5.40 -10.21 -6.88
CA THR A 322 -4.41 -9.57 -5.98
C THR A 322 -5.04 -9.12 -4.66
N GLY A 323 -6.26 -8.57 -4.69
CA GLY A 323 -7.00 -8.21 -3.49
C GLY A 323 -7.47 -9.43 -2.67
N GLU A 324 -7.90 -10.50 -3.35
CA GLU A 324 -8.35 -11.74 -2.70
C GLU A 324 -7.22 -12.47 -1.96
N GLU A 325 -6.06 -12.64 -2.59
CA GLU A 325 -4.91 -13.28 -1.97
C GLU A 325 -4.37 -12.43 -0.80
N MET A 326 -4.29 -11.11 -0.96
CA MET A 326 -3.82 -10.23 0.10
C MET A 326 -4.77 -10.21 1.30
N LEU A 327 -6.08 -10.16 1.07
CA LEU A 327 -7.07 -10.24 2.15
C LEU A 327 -6.97 -11.56 2.92
N ALA A 328 -6.77 -12.68 2.20
CA ALA A 328 -6.58 -13.99 2.83
C ALA A 328 -5.33 -14.00 3.72
N ALA A 329 -4.21 -13.44 3.25
CA ALA A 329 -2.98 -13.28 4.05
C ALA A 329 -3.21 -12.44 5.31
N LEU A 330 -3.89 -11.30 5.19
CA LEU A 330 -4.13 -10.38 6.31
C LEU A 330 -5.00 -11.02 7.40
N ILE A 331 -6.02 -11.78 7.00
CA ILE A 331 -6.85 -12.55 7.94
C ILE A 331 -5.99 -13.62 8.64
N ALA A 332 -5.17 -14.37 7.90
CA ALA A 332 -4.28 -15.38 8.47
C ALA A 332 -3.27 -14.80 9.47
N LEU A 333 -2.71 -13.61 9.18
CA LEU A 333 -1.84 -12.88 10.09
C LEU A 333 -2.58 -12.47 11.38
N GLY A 334 -3.80 -11.94 11.26
CA GLY A 334 -4.62 -11.59 12.41
C GLY A 334 -4.96 -12.81 13.30
N ASP A 335 -5.28 -13.95 12.68
CA ASP A 335 -5.56 -15.18 13.40
C ASP A 335 -4.30 -15.70 14.11
N TYR A 336 -3.13 -15.66 13.46
CA TYR A 336 -1.86 -16.02 14.08
C TYR A 336 -1.51 -15.12 15.27
N ALA A 337 -1.65 -13.80 15.12
CA ALA A 337 -1.38 -12.83 16.18
C ALA A 337 -2.27 -13.05 17.42
N THR A 338 -3.53 -13.45 17.19
CA THR A 338 -4.48 -13.78 18.26
C THR A 338 -4.04 -15.03 19.02
N LEU A 339 -3.61 -16.08 18.31
CA LEU A 339 -3.15 -17.34 18.93
C LEU A 339 -1.90 -17.15 19.80
N ARG A 340 -1.01 -16.23 19.41
CA ARG A 340 0.21 -15.91 20.16
C ARG A 340 -0.01 -14.95 21.32
N LYS A 341 -1.27 -14.57 21.61
CA LYS A 341 -1.67 -13.60 22.65
C LYS A 341 -0.89 -12.29 22.56
N LYS A 342 -0.56 -11.86 21.34
CA LYS A 342 -0.01 -10.52 21.07
C LYS A 342 -1.12 -9.46 21.06
N ILE A 343 -2.32 -9.84 21.48
CA ILE A 343 -3.61 -9.18 21.37
C ILE A 343 -4.46 -9.55 22.59
#